data_AF-A0AAU6E4Y6-F1
#
_entry.id   AF-A0AAU6E4Y6-F1
#
_cell.length_a   1.000
_cell.length_b   1.000
_cell.length_c   1.000
_cell.angle_alpha   90.00
_cell.angle_beta   90.00
_cell.angle_gamma   90.00
#
_symmetry.space_group_name_H-M   'P 1'
#
loop_
_entity.id
_entity.type
_entity.pdbx_description
1 polymer ?
#
loop_
_entity_poly.entity_id
_entity_poly.type
_entity_poly.pdbx_seq_one_letter_code
_entity_poly.pdbx_strand_id
1 'polypeptide(L)'
;MSKFDRRGFLRTATVGAALAPIAGSLLSPSPTGAATPRPGGPGGTKTAATFRWLGTSGWRVDAGSSTLLVDPYVTRFDTGMADGAFNPDTRLEVDAEAVGRHTGTPKVVLVTHAHWDHFNDVPHIATSTGARVVGTATTCNLALALDVKDSLLSPVKGGEVLDFGDYVVEVVASLHSRNANYSMLFPGVRLTRPKHRPKKISELPEGDTLAFQVTVKGGPSVFFMGGSDFVERNLTGLAPDVAMIPTTSSSSTYDYVSRLLRALDMPRVVVPVHWDSFEGALQNPPQADEKSRKSLAELVAAVRRVSPETKVVIPDYLTPHTFG
;
A
#
# COMPACT_ATOMS: atom_id res chain seq x y z
N MET A 1 -38.92 -42.99 -12.79
CA MET A 1 -39.08 -41.99 -11.72
C MET A 1 -38.62 -40.63 -12.25
N SER A 2 -39.61 -39.78 -12.58
CA SER A 2 -39.68 -38.32 -12.38
C SER A 2 -38.39 -37.49 -12.27
N LYS A 3 -38.19 -36.31 -12.86
CA LYS A 3 -38.86 -35.41 -13.83
C LYS A 3 -37.87 -34.24 -13.93
N PHE A 4 -37.59 -33.69 -15.11
CA PHE A 4 -37.45 -32.24 -15.32
C PHE A 4 -37.45 -31.98 -16.83
N ASP A 5 -38.60 -31.48 -17.29
CA ASP A 5 -38.81 -30.92 -18.63
C ASP A 5 -38.69 -29.39 -18.51
N ARG A 6 -37.87 -28.77 -19.37
CA ARG A 6 -37.73 -27.31 -19.51
C ARG A 6 -38.20 -26.93 -20.92
N ARG A 7 -39.49 -26.63 -21.03
CA ARG A 7 -40.06 -25.67 -22.01
C ARG A 7 -40.54 -24.51 -21.15
N GLY A 8 -40.05 -23.28 -21.26
CA GLY A 8 -39.85 -22.49 -22.46
C GLY A 8 -40.92 -21.41 -22.44
N PHE A 9 -40.56 -20.12 -22.38
CA PHE A 9 -41.42 -19.05 -22.89
C PHE A 9 -40.63 -17.73 -23.02
N LEU A 10 -40.25 -17.42 -24.25
CA LEU A 10 -39.98 -16.06 -24.72
C LEU A 10 -41.30 -15.30 -24.73
N ARG A 11 -41.34 -14.12 -24.11
CA ARG A 11 -42.39 -13.13 -24.35
C ARG A 11 -41.75 -11.86 -24.89
N THR A 12 -41.96 -11.66 -26.19
CA THR A 12 -41.98 -10.39 -26.88
C THR A 12 -43.17 -9.56 -26.39
N ALA A 13 -42.96 -8.27 -26.13
CA ALA A 13 -44.01 -7.27 -26.12
C ALA A 13 -43.45 -5.96 -26.70
N THR A 14 -44.01 -5.59 -27.85
CA THR A 14 -43.82 -4.35 -28.60
C THR A 14 -44.65 -3.21 -28.03
N VAL A 15 -44.04 -2.05 -27.81
CA VAL A 15 -44.64 -0.70 -27.77
C VAL A 15 -43.49 0.24 -28.15
N GLY A 16 -43.55 1.21 -29.07
CA GLY A 16 -44.62 1.93 -29.73
C GLY A 16 -43.98 3.30 -30.02
N ALA A 17 -43.68 3.59 -31.28
CA ALA A 17 -42.99 4.81 -31.68
C ALA A 17 -43.93 6.02 -31.59
N ALA A 18 -43.56 7.01 -30.79
CA ALA A 18 -44.13 8.35 -30.83
C ALA A 18 -42.99 9.35 -31.09
N LEU A 19 -42.94 9.86 -32.31
CA LEU A 19 -42.10 10.99 -32.70
C LEU A 19 -42.76 12.28 -32.18
N ALA A 20 -42.06 13.01 -31.31
CA ALA A 20 -42.40 14.38 -30.94
C ALA A 20 -41.24 15.31 -31.35
N PRO A 21 -41.52 16.52 -31.86
CA PRO A 21 -40.50 17.42 -32.40
C PRO A 21 -39.67 18.05 -31.27
N ILE A 22 -38.34 17.95 -31.38
CA ILE A 22 -37.40 18.66 -30.50
C ILE A 22 -37.32 20.11 -31.01
N ALA A 23 -38.08 21.00 -30.38
CA ALA A 23 -37.89 22.43 -30.52
C ALA A 23 -36.55 22.82 -29.88
N GLY A 24 -35.67 23.41 -30.68
CA GLY A 24 -34.38 23.92 -30.24
C GLY A 24 -34.54 24.97 -29.14
N SER A 25 -33.96 24.69 -27.98
CA SER A 25 -33.73 25.68 -26.93
C SER A 25 -32.22 25.86 -26.81
N LEU A 26 -31.75 27.04 -27.18
CA LEU A 26 -30.38 27.51 -26.97
C LEU A 26 -30.10 27.49 -25.46
N LEU A 27 -29.27 26.55 -25.00
CA LEU A 27 -28.72 26.56 -23.65
C LEU A 27 -27.37 27.28 -23.69
N SER A 28 -27.35 28.45 -23.06
CA SER A 28 -26.16 29.23 -22.76
C SER A 28 -25.11 28.39 -22.01
N PRO A 29 -23.81 28.62 -22.21
CA PRO A 29 -22.78 27.93 -21.45
C PRO A 29 -22.88 28.30 -19.97
N SER A 30 -23.01 27.28 -19.11
CA SER A 30 -22.91 27.46 -17.66
C SER A 30 -21.49 27.91 -17.29
N PRO A 31 -21.32 28.82 -16.33
CA PRO A 31 -19.99 29.20 -15.87
C PRO A 31 -19.32 28.02 -15.19
N THR A 32 -18.03 27.87 -15.46
CA THR A 32 -17.10 26.98 -14.76
C THR A 32 -17.33 27.02 -13.26
N GLY A 33 -17.74 25.89 -12.69
CA GLY A 33 -17.86 25.71 -11.25
C GLY A 33 -16.49 25.87 -10.60
N ALA A 34 -16.33 26.99 -9.89
CA ALA A 34 -15.21 27.20 -8.99
C ALA A 34 -15.19 26.09 -7.93
N ALA A 35 -14.01 25.52 -7.68
CA ALA A 35 -13.81 24.56 -6.61
C ALA A 35 -14.27 25.18 -5.27
N THR A 36 -15.23 24.53 -4.62
CA THR A 36 -15.67 24.89 -3.27
C THR A 36 -14.52 24.72 -2.29
N PRO A 37 -14.18 25.72 -1.46
CA PRO A 37 -13.22 25.56 -0.38
C PRO A 37 -13.71 24.52 0.63
N ARG A 38 -12.81 23.64 1.11
CA ARG A 38 -13.12 22.72 2.23
C ARG A 38 -13.58 23.53 3.45
N PRO A 39 -14.64 23.12 4.16
CA PRO A 39 -14.90 23.64 5.49
C PRO A 39 -13.79 23.14 6.42
N GLY A 40 -12.99 24.06 6.96
CA GLY A 40 -12.18 23.79 8.14
C GLY A 40 -13.10 23.46 9.30
N GLY A 41 -13.15 22.20 9.70
CA GLY A 41 -13.91 21.76 10.87
C GLY A 41 -13.39 22.41 12.16
N PRO A 42 -14.23 22.52 13.21
CA PRO A 42 -13.86 23.19 14.45
C PRO A 42 -12.68 22.47 15.12
N GLY A 43 -11.77 23.24 15.70
CA GLY A 43 -10.54 22.79 16.34
C GLY A 43 -10.75 21.84 17.52
N GLY A 44 -10.92 20.56 17.21
CA GLY A 44 -10.61 19.47 18.14
C GLY A 44 -9.10 19.42 18.37
N THR A 45 -8.67 19.06 19.58
CA THR A 45 -7.26 18.79 19.88
C THR A 45 -6.69 17.85 18.83
N LYS A 46 -5.74 18.33 18.00
CA LYS A 46 -5.05 17.49 17.01
C LYS A 46 -4.52 16.26 17.73
N THR A 47 -5.04 15.07 17.41
CA THR A 47 -4.47 13.84 17.93
C THR A 47 -3.10 13.68 17.26
N ALA A 48 -2.03 13.85 18.05
CA ALA A 48 -0.67 13.72 17.53
C ALA A 48 -0.43 12.26 17.11
N ALA A 49 -0.34 12.02 15.80
CA ALA A 49 0.09 10.73 15.26
C ALA A 49 1.61 10.68 15.20
N THR A 50 2.20 9.55 15.61
CA THR A 50 3.64 9.32 15.45
C THR A 50 3.89 8.20 14.45
N PHE A 51 4.85 8.43 13.56
CA PHE A 51 5.24 7.52 12.49
C PHE A 51 6.68 7.06 12.73
N ARG A 52 6.90 5.75 12.79
CA ARG A 52 8.24 5.17 12.90
C ARG A 52 8.49 4.26 11.72
N TRP A 53 9.57 4.52 11.00
CA TRP A 53 9.98 3.69 9.89
C TRP A 53 10.59 2.39 10.43
N LEU A 54 10.09 1.26 9.95
CA LEU A 54 10.58 -0.08 10.28
C LEU A 54 11.60 -0.58 9.23
N GLY A 55 12.01 0.29 8.31
CA GLY A 55 12.83 -0.05 7.16
C GLY A 55 12.02 -0.65 6.00
N THR A 56 12.64 -0.84 4.85
CA THR A 56 11.97 -1.29 3.63
C THR A 56 10.75 -0.38 3.34
N SER A 57 9.55 -0.92 3.17
CA SER A 57 8.30 -0.13 3.09
C SER A 57 7.52 -0.11 4.41
N GLY A 58 8.11 -0.64 5.48
CA GLY A 58 7.44 -0.90 6.75
C GLY A 58 7.26 0.34 7.61
N TRP A 59 6.07 0.54 8.17
CA TRP A 59 5.77 1.63 9.09
C TRP A 59 4.97 1.14 10.29
N ARG A 60 5.29 1.72 11.45
CA ARG A 60 4.41 1.75 12.60
C ARG A 60 3.81 3.14 12.73
N VAL A 61 2.48 3.20 12.81
CA VAL A 61 1.75 4.45 13.07
C VAL A 61 0.96 4.29 14.37
N ASP A 62 1.31 5.10 15.36
CA ASP A 62 0.51 5.24 16.57
C ASP A 62 -0.39 6.47 16.40
N ALA A 63 -1.70 6.23 16.33
CA ALA A 63 -2.74 7.23 16.10
C ALA A 63 -3.80 7.13 17.20
N GLY A 64 -3.87 8.15 18.06
CA GLY A 64 -4.79 8.15 19.20
C GLY A 64 -4.51 7.01 20.16
N SER A 65 -5.48 6.11 20.32
CA SER A 65 -5.37 4.93 21.19
C SER A 65 -4.95 3.67 20.46
N SER A 66 -4.71 3.76 19.15
CA SER A 66 -4.52 2.61 18.27
C SER A 66 -3.17 2.66 17.56
N THR A 67 -2.56 1.50 17.42
CA THR A 67 -1.41 1.28 16.53
C THR A 67 -1.89 0.55 15.28
N LEU A 68 -1.43 0.99 14.11
CA LEU A 68 -1.50 0.23 12.86
C LEU A 68 -0.09 0.04 12.29
N LEU A 69 0.09 -1.04 11.54
CA LEU A 69 1.31 -1.28 10.78
C LEU A 69 1.01 -1.27 9.28
N VAL A 70 2.00 -0.87 8.49
CA VAL A 70 2.02 -1.08 7.05
C VAL A 70 3.28 -1.88 6.74
N ASP A 71 3.16 -2.97 5.99
CA ASP A 71 4.27 -3.83 5.53
C ASP A 71 5.37 -4.10 6.57
N PRO A 72 5.05 -4.59 7.78
CA PRO A 72 6.06 -4.77 8.82
C PRO A 72 7.02 -5.91 8.44
N TYR A 73 8.28 -5.58 8.16
CA TYR A 73 9.38 -6.53 7.98
C TYR A 73 10.59 -6.14 8.83
N VAL A 74 10.61 -6.70 10.03
CA VAL A 74 11.59 -6.44 11.09
C VAL A 74 12.59 -7.59 11.21
N THR A 75 12.19 -8.83 10.91
CA THR A 75 13.03 -10.03 11.11
C THR A 75 14.36 -9.94 10.38
N ARG A 76 14.35 -9.53 9.10
CA ARG A 76 15.54 -9.34 8.23
C ARG A 76 16.56 -10.48 8.26
N PHE A 77 16.53 -11.29 7.21
CA PHE A 77 17.47 -12.40 7.03
C PHE A 77 18.17 -12.30 5.67
N ASP A 78 19.34 -12.93 5.58
CA ASP A 78 20.17 -12.96 4.39
C ASP A 78 19.53 -13.84 3.29
N THR A 79 19.19 -13.21 2.17
CA THR A 79 18.71 -13.89 0.95
C THR A 79 19.79 -13.95 -0.13
N GLY A 80 20.99 -13.45 0.14
CA GLY A 80 22.09 -13.30 -0.81
C GLY A 80 21.95 -12.10 -1.73
N MET A 81 20.97 -11.19 -1.52
CA MET A 81 20.81 -10.02 -2.38
C MET A 81 21.99 -9.07 -2.29
N ALA A 82 22.47 -8.78 -1.08
CA ALA A 82 23.59 -7.85 -0.87
C ALA A 82 24.88 -8.32 -1.55
N ASP A 83 25.11 -9.64 -1.60
CA ASP A 83 26.32 -10.25 -2.14
C ASP A 83 26.21 -10.66 -3.63
N GLY A 84 25.07 -10.36 -4.28
CA GLY A 84 24.80 -10.75 -5.66
C GLY A 84 24.59 -12.25 -5.87
N ALA A 85 24.38 -13.00 -4.78
CA ALA A 85 24.16 -14.44 -4.74
C ALA A 85 22.71 -14.78 -4.36
N PHE A 86 21.75 -14.00 -4.84
CA PHE A 86 20.34 -14.11 -4.46
C PHE A 86 19.80 -15.54 -4.60
N ASN A 87 19.26 -16.06 -3.50
CA ASN A 87 18.74 -17.41 -3.40
C ASN A 87 17.21 -17.40 -3.20
N PRO A 88 16.42 -17.74 -4.23
CA PRO A 88 14.96 -17.80 -4.11
C PRO A 88 14.46 -18.90 -3.16
N ASP A 89 15.32 -19.86 -2.81
CA ASP A 89 15.02 -20.94 -1.88
C ASP A 89 15.34 -20.61 -0.41
N THR A 90 15.78 -19.38 -0.12
CA THR A 90 16.02 -18.94 1.26
C THR A 90 14.79 -19.18 2.14
N ARG A 91 15.03 -19.80 3.29
CA ARG A 91 13.99 -20.19 4.24
C ARG A 91 13.38 -18.94 4.91
N LEU A 92 12.06 -18.96 5.09
CA LEU A 92 11.37 -17.95 5.89
C LEU A 92 11.71 -18.15 7.37
N GLU A 93 12.11 -17.06 8.01
CA GLU A 93 12.44 -16.99 9.43
C GLU A 93 11.64 -15.88 10.09
N VAL A 94 11.44 -15.96 11.41
CA VAL A 94 10.79 -14.90 12.19
C VAL A 94 11.60 -14.67 13.46
N ASP A 95 12.09 -13.45 13.65
CA ASP A 95 12.67 -12.99 14.92
C ASP A 95 11.53 -12.42 15.77
N ALA A 96 10.90 -13.30 16.56
CA ALA A 96 9.77 -12.95 17.40
C ALA A 96 10.11 -11.87 18.45
N GLU A 97 11.36 -11.81 18.92
CA GLU A 97 11.79 -10.81 19.90
C GLU A 97 11.88 -9.42 19.24
N ALA A 98 12.55 -9.33 18.09
CA ALA A 98 12.65 -8.08 17.34
C ALA A 98 11.28 -7.59 16.88
N VAL A 99 10.43 -8.49 16.35
CA VAL A 99 9.06 -8.17 15.97
C VAL A 99 8.31 -7.59 17.18
N GLY A 100 8.23 -8.32 18.30
CA GLY A 100 7.52 -7.86 19.49
C GLY A 100 8.02 -6.51 20.03
N ARG A 101 9.34 -6.29 20.01
CA ARG A 101 9.98 -5.05 20.46
C ARG A 101 9.61 -3.83 19.61
N HIS A 102 9.46 -4.00 18.30
CA HIS A 102 9.29 -2.87 17.38
C HIS A 102 7.83 -2.64 16.96
N THR A 103 7.02 -3.69 16.88
CA THR A 103 5.63 -3.59 16.40
C THR A 103 4.63 -3.24 17.50
N GLY A 104 4.90 -3.61 18.77
CA GLY A 104 3.94 -3.47 19.86
C GLY A 104 2.69 -4.34 19.64
N THR A 105 1.51 -3.83 20.01
CA THR A 105 0.22 -4.53 19.89
C THR A 105 -0.71 -3.80 18.91
N PRO A 106 -0.48 -3.92 17.59
CA PRO A 106 -1.31 -3.26 16.59
C PRO A 106 -2.73 -3.83 16.56
N LYS A 107 -3.70 -2.99 16.17
CA LYS A 107 -5.07 -3.44 15.87
C LYS A 107 -5.22 -3.89 14.42
N VAL A 108 -4.43 -3.30 13.52
CA VAL A 108 -4.51 -3.50 12.07
C VAL A 108 -3.10 -3.60 11.48
N VAL A 109 -2.92 -4.51 10.53
CA VAL A 109 -1.75 -4.60 9.65
C VAL A 109 -2.24 -4.48 8.21
N LEU A 110 -1.75 -3.46 7.52
CA LEU A 110 -1.99 -3.24 6.10
C LEU A 110 -0.83 -3.86 5.31
N VAL A 111 -1.15 -4.67 4.30
CA VAL A 111 -0.15 -5.36 3.47
C VAL A 111 -0.35 -4.92 2.03
N THR A 112 0.65 -4.27 1.46
CA THR A 112 0.61 -3.77 0.08
C THR A 112 0.63 -4.92 -0.91
N HIS A 113 1.52 -5.88 -0.70
CA HIS A 113 1.63 -7.11 -1.49
C HIS A 113 2.37 -8.19 -0.70
N ALA A 114 2.38 -9.42 -1.21
CA ALA A 114 2.71 -10.59 -0.41
C ALA A 114 4.18 -11.06 -0.49
N HIS A 115 5.09 -10.28 -1.07
CA HIS A 115 6.53 -10.59 -1.01
C HIS A 115 7.04 -10.61 0.44
N TRP A 116 8.13 -11.35 0.65
CA TRP A 116 8.66 -11.61 1.99
C TRP A 116 9.04 -10.34 2.74
N ASP A 117 9.58 -9.34 2.04
CA ASP A 117 10.03 -8.05 2.59
C ASP A 117 8.87 -7.10 2.96
N HIS A 118 7.62 -7.54 2.77
CA HIS A 118 6.40 -6.83 3.17
C HIS A 118 5.51 -7.67 4.10
N PHE A 119 5.50 -8.99 3.90
CA PHE A 119 4.51 -9.90 4.48
C PHE A 119 5.07 -10.87 5.52
N ASN A 120 6.38 -11.17 5.53
CA ASN A 120 6.94 -12.30 6.29
C ASN A 120 6.56 -12.32 7.78
N ASP A 121 6.60 -11.17 8.44
CA ASP A 121 6.31 -11.09 9.89
C ASP A 121 4.81 -10.98 10.19
N VAL A 122 3.98 -10.67 9.19
CA VAL A 122 2.55 -10.39 9.34
C VAL A 122 1.79 -11.57 10.00
N PRO A 123 1.98 -12.84 9.59
CA PRO A 123 1.32 -13.96 10.27
C PRO A 123 1.67 -14.08 11.74
N HIS A 124 2.94 -13.86 12.12
CA HIS A 124 3.36 -13.91 13.52
C HIS A 124 2.74 -12.76 14.31
N ILE A 125 2.72 -11.54 13.76
CA ILE A 125 2.09 -10.38 14.39
C ILE A 125 0.60 -10.64 14.59
N ALA A 126 -0.13 -11.08 13.56
CA ALA A 126 -1.56 -11.32 13.63
C ALA A 126 -1.93 -12.42 14.64
N THR A 127 -1.17 -13.53 14.67
CA THR A 127 -1.42 -14.64 15.59
C THR A 127 -1.09 -14.32 17.04
N SER A 128 -0.04 -13.53 17.30
CA SER A 128 0.38 -13.18 18.66
C SER A 128 -0.41 -12.02 19.27
N THR A 129 -0.94 -11.11 18.45
CA THR A 129 -1.61 -9.88 18.93
C THR A 129 -3.12 -9.86 18.68
N GLY A 130 -3.62 -10.69 17.76
CA GLY A 130 -4.99 -10.62 17.29
C GLY A 130 -5.26 -9.46 16.31
N ALA A 131 -4.20 -8.86 15.73
CA ALA A 131 -4.33 -7.81 14.74
C ALA A 131 -5.08 -8.30 13.48
N ARG A 132 -5.94 -7.45 12.95
CA ARG A 132 -6.61 -7.68 11.65
C ARG A 132 -5.62 -7.45 10.51
N VAL A 133 -5.54 -8.38 9.57
CA VAL A 133 -4.73 -8.25 8.35
C VAL A 133 -5.62 -7.81 7.20
N VAL A 134 -5.30 -6.66 6.62
CA VAL A 134 -5.95 -6.12 5.42
C VAL A 134 -4.97 -6.24 4.26
N GLY A 135 -5.38 -6.94 3.20
CA GLY A 135 -4.53 -7.16 2.03
C GLY A 135 -5.31 -7.88 0.93
N THR A 136 -4.61 -8.30 -0.12
CA THR A 136 -5.26 -8.97 -1.25
C THR A 136 -5.76 -10.38 -0.87
N ALA A 137 -6.54 -10.99 -1.76
CA ALA A 137 -6.89 -12.41 -1.61
C ALA A 137 -5.65 -13.31 -1.48
N THR A 138 -4.54 -12.96 -2.14
CA THR A 138 -3.27 -13.68 -2.00
C THR A 138 -2.71 -13.56 -0.59
N THR A 139 -2.64 -12.35 -0.04
CA THR A 139 -2.24 -12.10 1.36
C THR A 139 -3.06 -12.94 2.33
N CYS A 140 -4.39 -12.92 2.22
CA CYS A 140 -5.27 -13.67 3.11
C CYS A 140 -5.06 -15.19 2.98
N ASN A 141 -4.96 -15.72 1.76
CA ASN A 141 -4.76 -17.16 1.56
C ASN A 141 -3.40 -17.66 2.06
N LEU A 142 -2.34 -16.85 1.91
CA LEU A 142 -1.03 -17.14 2.50
C LEU A 142 -1.08 -17.08 4.02
N ALA A 143 -1.75 -16.06 4.59
CA ALA A 143 -1.94 -15.92 6.03
C ALA A 143 -2.69 -17.12 6.63
N LEU A 144 -3.74 -17.63 5.96
CA LEU A 144 -4.43 -18.87 6.35
C LEU A 144 -3.50 -20.09 6.33
N ALA A 145 -2.62 -20.21 5.32
CA ALA A 145 -1.63 -21.27 5.27
C ALA A 145 -0.52 -21.11 6.33
N LEU A 146 -0.36 -19.90 6.87
CA LEU A 146 0.58 -19.55 7.95
C LEU A 146 -0.12 -19.45 9.32
N ASP A 147 -1.29 -20.06 9.45
CA ASP A 147 -2.06 -20.27 10.70
C ASP A 147 -2.75 -19.03 11.30
N VAL A 148 -2.90 -17.95 10.52
CA VAL A 148 -3.75 -16.81 10.90
C VAL A 148 -5.21 -17.24 10.84
N LYS A 149 -5.99 -16.88 11.88
CA LYS A 149 -7.43 -17.17 11.94
C LYS A 149 -8.17 -16.36 10.87
N ASP A 150 -9.10 -17.01 10.17
CA ASP A 150 -9.94 -16.40 9.13
C ASP A 150 -10.67 -15.13 9.61
N SER A 151 -11.14 -15.13 10.87
CA SER A 151 -11.81 -13.97 11.48
C SER A 151 -10.94 -12.71 11.61
N LEU A 152 -9.63 -12.83 11.43
CA LEU A 152 -8.68 -11.71 11.44
C LEU A 152 -8.33 -11.20 10.04
N LEU A 153 -8.85 -11.83 8.99
CA LEU A 153 -8.49 -11.51 7.61
C LEU A 153 -9.54 -10.62 6.95
N SER A 154 -9.08 -9.66 6.15
CA SER A 154 -9.94 -8.73 5.43
C SER A 154 -9.44 -8.58 4.00
N PRO A 155 -9.92 -9.43 3.07
CA PRO A 155 -9.51 -9.36 1.68
C PRO A 155 -10.07 -8.09 1.04
N VAL A 156 -9.19 -7.35 0.35
CA VAL A 156 -9.51 -6.12 -0.38
C VAL A 156 -8.88 -6.15 -1.78
N LYS A 157 -9.35 -5.28 -2.67
CA LYS A 157 -8.84 -5.20 -4.06
C LYS A 157 -8.51 -3.78 -4.54
N GLY A 158 -8.89 -2.75 -3.78
CA GLY A 158 -8.83 -1.35 -4.20
C GLY A 158 -10.21 -0.74 -4.38
N GLY A 159 -10.39 0.46 -3.85
CA GLY A 159 -11.63 1.25 -3.81
C GLY A 159 -12.39 1.16 -2.48
N GLU A 160 -12.01 0.25 -1.58
CA GLU A 160 -12.61 0.17 -0.25
C GLU A 160 -12.19 1.34 0.64
N VAL A 161 -13.11 1.82 1.48
CA VAL A 161 -12.86 2.83 2.52
C VAL A 161 -13.26 2.22 3.87
N LEU A 162 -12.29 2.05 4.75
CA LEU A 162 -12.42 1.28 6.00
C LEU A 162 -12.18 2.20 7.21
N ASP A 163 -13.20 2.34 8.05
CA ASP A 163 -13.12 3.13 9.28
C ASP A 163 -12.69 2.26 10.47
N PHE A 164 -11.58 2.63 11.11
CA PHE A 164 -11.04 1.98 12.31
C PHE A 164 -11.11 2.88 13.55
N GLY A 165 -11.91 3.95 13.50
CA GLY A 165 -12.19 4.88 14.59
C GLY A 165 -11.16 5.99 14.71
N ASP A 166 -9.91 5.66 15.04
CA ASP A 166 -8.82 6.64 15.18
C ASP A 166 -8.25 7.07 13.81
N TYR A 167 -8.53 6.30 12.75
CA TYR A 167 -8.10 6.56 11.38
C TYR A 167 -9.04 5.87 10.38
N VAL A 168 -9.08 6.42 9.16
CA VAL A 168 -9.75 5.84 7.99
C VAL A 168 -8.69 5.38 7.00
N VAL A 169 -8.88 4.19 6.41
CA VAL A 169 -8.00 3.62 5.38
C VAL A 169 -8.75 3.55 4.06
N GLU A 170 -8.27 4.29 3.07
CA GLU A 170 -8.67 4.13 1.68
C GLU A 170 -7.69 3.17 1.00
N VAL A 171 -8.23 2.07 0.46
CA VAL A 171 -7.46 1.04 -0.25
C VAL A 171 -7.39 1.40 -1.72
N VAL A 172 -6.20 1.34 -2.32
CA VAL A 172 -5.97 1.73 -3.70
C VAL A 172 -5.37 0.56 -4.48
N ALA A 173 -6.00 0.15 -5.58
CA ALA A 173 -5.39 -0.81 -6.49
C ALA A 173 -4.17 -0.16 -7.17
N SER A 174 -3.00 -0.80 -7.05
CA SER A 174 -1.71 -0.28 -7.53
C SER A 174 -0.96 -1.33 -8.36
N LEU A 175 0.31 -1.10 -8.67
CA LEU A 175 1.17 -2.00 -9.43
C LEU A 175 2.50 -2.24 -8.70
N HIS A 176 3.10 -3.40 -8.94
CA HIS A 176 4.41 -3.73 -8.39
C HIS A 176 5.57 -3.07 -9.16
N SER A 177 6.72 -2.87 -8.50
CA SER A 177 7.99 -2.48 -9.17
C SER A 177 8.35 -3.46 -10.30
N ARG A 178 8.93 -2.95 -11.39
CA ARG A 178 9.41 -3.76 -12.51
C ARG A 178 10.92 -3.62 -12.70
N ASN A 179 11.57 -4.69 -13.14
CA ASN A 179 12.96 -4.63 -13.60
C ASN A 179 13.06 -4.04 -15.01
N ALA A 180 14.28 -3.87 -15.52
CA ALA A 180 14.53 -3.28 -16.84
C ALA A 180 13.91 -4.06 -18.02
N ASN A 181 13.54 -5.33 -17.82
CA ASN A 181 12.85 -6.16 -18.81
C ASN A 181 11.31 -6.12 -18.63
N TYR A 182 10.79 -5.18 -17.83
CA TYR A 182 9.37 -5.06 -17.49
C TYR A 182 8.76 -6.29 -16.80
N SER A 183 9.61 -7.10 -16.17
CA SER A 183 9.22 -8.27 -15.37
C SER A 183 9.34 -7.97 -13.87
N MET A 184 8.86 -8.90 -13.05
CA MET A 184 8.85 -8.79 -11.59
C MET A 184 9.36 -10.07 -10.94
N LEU A 185 9.87 -9.94 -9.72
CA LEU A 185 10.24 -11.08 -8.90
C LEU A 185 8.97 -11.81 -8.42
N PHE A 186 9.04 -13.13 -8.33
CA PHE A 186 7.97 -14.04 -7.88
C PHE A 186 6.53 -13.64 -8.31
N PRO A 187 6.26 -13.54 -9.63
CA PRO A 187 4.92 -13.19 -10.10
C PRO A 187 3.90 -14.28 -9.74
N GLY A 188 2.65 -13.87 -9.56
CA GLY A 188 1.50 -14.78 -9.46
C GLY A 188 0.57 -14.44 -8.30
N VAL A 189 -0.57 -15.15 -8.27
CA VAL A 189 -1.62 -14.95 -7.26
C VAL A 189 -1.93 -16.25 -6.53
N ARG A 190 -2.54 -16.13 -5.35
CA ARG A 190 -3.12 -17.26 -4.59
C ARG A 190 -4.58 -16.98 -4.30
N LEU A 191 -5.47 -17.48 -5.16
CA LEU A 191 -6.92 -17.35 -5.00
C LEU A 191 -7.52 -18.37 -4.02
N THR A 192 -6.75 -19.37 -3.62
CA THR A 192 -7.12 -20.38 -2.61
C THR A 192 -5.96 -20.61 -1.64
N ARG A 193 -6.27 -21.02 -0.41
CA ARG A 193 -5.29 -21.42 0.59
C ARG A 193 -4.29 -22.45 0.02
N PRO A 194 -2.97 -22.20 0.06
CA PRO A 194 -1.96 -23.19 -0.29
C PRO A 194 -2.14 -24.50 0.49
N LYS A 195 -1.89 -25.64 -0.17
CA LYS A 195 -1.99 -26.99 0.44
C LYS A 195 -0.92 -27.24 1.51
N HIS A 196 0.19 -26.53 1.44
CA HIS A 196 1.30 -26.64 2.37
C HIS A 196 1.64 -25.26 2.90
N ARG A 197 2.14 -25.21 4.14
CA ARG A 197 2.66 -23.99 4.75
C ARG A 197 3.87 -23.50 3.93
N PRO A 198 3.90 -22.24 3.44
CA PRO A 198 5.08 -21.66 2.81
C PRO A 198 6.30 -21.73 3.73
N LYS A 199 7.45 -22.06 3.15
CA LYS A 199 8.74 -22.24 3.85
C LYS A 199 9.85 -21.39 3.27
N LYS A 200 9.70 -20.87 2.06
CA LYS A 200 10.75 -20.15 1.33
C LYS A 200 10.23 -18.83 0.76
N ILE A 201 11.12 -17.88 0.51
CA ILE A 201 10.75 -16.56 -0.05
C ILE A 201 10.05 -16.66 -1.41
N SER A 202 10.45 -17.59 -2.28
CA SER A 202 9.81 -17.81 -3.59
C SER A 202 8.38 -18.34 -3.52
N GLU A 203 7.95 -18.86 -2.38
CA GLU A 203 6.57 -19.33 -2.16
C GLU A 203 5.62 -18.20 -1.72
N LEU A 204 6.16 -17.00 -1.53
CA LEU A 204 5.46 -15.75 -1.27
C LEU A 204 5.43 -14.91 -2.57
N PRO A 205 4.49 -15.18 -3.50
CA PRO A 205 4.41 -14.41 -4.74
C PRO A 205 3.89 -13.00 -4.48
N GLU A 206 4.03 -12.10 -5.46
CA GLU A 206 3.56 -10.72 -5.35
C GLU A 206 2.07 -10.63 -4.95
N GLY A 207 1.18 -11.30 -5.67
CA GLY A 207 -0.20 -11.48 -5.22
C GLY A 207 -1.16 -10.31 -5.43
N ASP A 208 -0.94 -9.51 -6.48
CA ASP A 208 -1.50 -8.17 -6.70
C ASP A 208 -1.01 -7.13 -5.68
N THR A 209 -0.86 -5.88 -6.12
CA THR A 209 -0.28 -4.80 -5.32
C THR A 209 -1.33 -3.72 -5.00
N LEU A 210 -1.32 -3.30 -3.75
CA LEU A 210 -2.13 -2.21 -3.21
C LEU A 210 -1.25 -1.04 -2.79
N ALA A 211 -1.87 0.12 -2.69
CA ALA A 211 -1.40 1.24 -1.89
C ALA A 211 -2.50 1.62 -0.89
N PHE A 212 -2.15 2.40 0.13
CA PHE A 212 -3.10 2.80 1.17
C PHE A 212 -2.98 4.29 1.43
N GLN A 213 -4.11 4.99 1.50
CA GLN A 213 -4.16 6.30 2.14
C GLN A 213 -4.76 6.13 3.54
N VAL A 214 -4.00 6.52 4.55
CA VAL A 214 -4.43 6.51 5.95
C VAL A 214 -4.68 7.95 6.39
N THR A 215 -5.93 8.28 6.68
CA THR A 215 -6.32 9.58 7.22
C THR A 215 -6.50 9.46 8.72
N VAL A 216 -5.58 10.05 9.49
CA VAL A 216 -5.67 10.07 10.95
C VAL A 216 -6.69 11.10 11.39
N LYS A 217 -7.58 10.73 12.32
CA LYS A 217 -8.61 11.64 12.82
C LYS A 217 -7.99 12.85 13.52
N GLY A 218 -8.26 14.05 12.99
CA GLY A 218 -7.65 15.30 13.48
C GLY A 218 -6.14 15.41 13.23
N GLY A 219 -5.59 14.55 12.37
CA GLY A 219 -4.18 14.50 11.98
C GLY A 219 -4.01 14.54 10.45
N PRO A 220 -2.82 14.16 9.94
CA PRO A 220 -2.53 14.16 8.51
C PRO A 220 -3.18 12.98 7.79
N SER A 221 -3.34 13.14 6.48
CA SER A 221 -3.53 12.06 5.50
C SER A 221 -2.17 11.62 4.97
N VAL A 222 -1.90 10.31 4.99
CA VAL A 222 -0.61 9.73 4.62
C VAL A 222 -0.80 8.61 3.62
N PHE A 223 -0.16 8.73 2.47
CA PHE A 223 -0.16 7.72 1.41
C PHE A 223 1.05 6.79 1.57
N PHE A 224 0.79 5.48 1.56
CA PHE A 224 1.77 4.41 1.68
C PHE A 224 1.76 3.54 0.43
N MET A 225 2.95 3.31 -0.12
CA MET A 225 3.15 2.57 -1.36
C MET A 225 4.32 1.60 -1.19
N GLY A 226 4.10 0.32 -1.50
CA GLY A 226 5.09 -0.75 -1.32
C GLY A 226 5.90 -1.08 -2.56
N GLY A 227 5.44 -0.72 -3.77
CA GLY A 227 6.16 -0.91 -5.04
C GLY A 227 6.22 0.39 -5.85
N SER A 228 7.20 0.55 -6.73
CA SER A 228 7.49 1.77 -7.51
C SER A 228 6.77 1.82 -8.86
N ASP A 229 5.54 1.31 -8.94
CA ASP A 229 4.64 1.47 -10.09
C ASP A 229 3.20 1.66 -9.59
N PHE A 230 2.32 2.24 -10.39
CA PHE A 230 0.99 2.62 -9.93
C PHE A 230 -0.01 2.80 -11.05
N VAL A 231 -1.28 2.61 -10.71
CA VAL A 231 -2.40 2.97 -11.57
C VAL A 231 -2.72 4.44 -11.35
N GLU A 232 -2.13 5.33 -12.15
CA GLU A 232 -2.24 6.79 -12.02
C GLU A 232 -3.67 7.32 -11.82
N ARG A 233 -4.63 6.76 -12.56
CA ARG A 233 -6.05 7.16 -12.46
C ARG A 233 -6.67 6.84 -11.10
N ASN A 234 -6.17 5.84 -10.38
CA ASN A 234 -6.70 5.44 -9.08
C ASN A 234 -6.23 6.38 -7.95
N LEU A 235 -5.27 7.27 -8.21
CA LEU A 235 -4.77 8.22 -7.21
C LEU A 235 -5.53 9.56 -7.22
N THR A 236 -6.38 9.77 -8.22
CA THR A 236 -7.08 11.05 -8.42
C THR A 236 -7.96 11.37 -7.21
N GLY A 237 -7.73 12.54 -6.61
CA GLY A 237 -8.52 13.05 -5.47
C GLY A 237 -8.01 12.64 -4.10
N LEU A 238 -7.01 11.76 -4.00
CA LEU A 238 -6.42 11.37 -2.71
C LEU A 238 -5.78 12.56 -1.98
N ALA A 239 -4.97 13.34 -2.70
CA ALA A 239 -4.31 14.58 -2.24
C ALA A 239 -3.74 14.49 -0.80
N PRO A 240 -2.84 13.52 -0.51
CA PRO A 240 -2.31 13.31 0.83
C PRO A 240 -1.40 14.44 1.29
N ASP A 241 -1.34 14.68 2.60
CA ASP A 241 -0.35 15.59 3.19
C ASP A 241 1.07 15.06 3.06
N VAL A 242 1.22 13.73 3.15
CA VAL A 242 2.51 13.02 3.14
C VAL A 242 2.43 11.82 2.21
N ALA A 243 3.43 11.63 1.35
CA ALA A 243 3.56 10.45 0.51
C ALA A 243 4.85 9.68 0.84
N MET A 244 4.70 8.44 1.30
CA MET A 244 5.77 7.46 1.53
C MET A 244 5.98 6.69 0.23
N ILE A 245 7.03 6.99 -0.53
CA ILE A 245 7.20 6.48 -1.90
C ILE A 245 8.47 5.62 -2.04
N PRO A 246 8.37 4.41 -2.62
CA PRO A 246 9.50 3.50 -2.72
C PRO A 246 10.46 3.92 -3.84
N THR A 247 11.74 3.62 -3.65
CA THR A 247 12.80 3.90 -4.66
C THR A 247 13.12 2.70 -5.55
N THR A 248 12.78 1.47 -5.13
CA THR A 248 13.23 0.22 -5.77
C THR A 248 12.80 0.11 -7.22
N SER A 249 13.78 -0.01 -8.11
CA SER A 249 13.56 -0.16 -9.57
C SER A 249 12.65 0.92 -10.18
N SER A 250 12.59 2.10 -9.56
CA SER A 250 11.78 3.23 -10.00
C SER A 250 12.12 3.73 -11.41
N SER A 251 13.34 3.49 -11.89
CA SER A 251 13.78 3.87 -13.25
C SER A 251 13.12 3.06 -14.36
N SER A 252 12.53 1.89 -14.07
CA SER A 252 11.78 1.10 -15.04
C SER A 252 10.38 1.65 -15.29
N THR A 253 9.86 2.48 -14.38
CA THR A 253 8.55 3.11 -14.48
C THR A 253 8.69 4.45 -15.19
N TYR A 254 8.06 4.58 -16.36
CA TYR A 254 8.16 5.79 -17.17
C TYR A 254 7.66 7.03 -16.41
N ASP A 255 8.51 8.06 -16.35
CA ASP A 255 8.26 9.34 -15.68
C ASP A 255 7.69 9.20 -14.27
N TYR A 256 8.21 8.22 -13.52
CA TYR A 256 7.70 7.79 -12.21
C TYR A 256 7.38 8.95 -11.26
N VAL A 257 8.37 9.78 -10.93
CA VAL A 257 8.20 10.85 -9.93
C VAL A 257 7.23 11.94 -10.41
N SER A 258 7.35 12.40 -11.66
CA SER A 258 6.49 13.50 -12.14
C SER A 258 5.03 13.08 -12.21
N ARG A 259 4.76 11.88 -12.72
CA ARG A 259 3.40 11.32 -12.80
C ARG A 259 2.83 11.05 -11.41
N LEU A 260 3.61 10.44 -10.52
CA LEU A 260 3.16 10.11 -9.18
C LEU A 260 2.81 11.37 -8.37
N LEU A 261 3.70 12.37 -8.35
CA LEU A 261 3.46 13.59 -7.57
C LEU A 261 2.26 14.38 -8.11
N ARG A 262 2.08 14.47 -9.44
CA ARG A 262 0.89 15.12 -10.02
C ARG A 262 -0.40 14.37 -9.66
N ALA A 263 -0.38 13.04 -9.72
CA ALA A 263 -1.54 12.23 -9.40
C ALA A 263 -1.94 12.31 -7.92
N LEU A 264 -0.96 12.53 -7.04
CA LEU A 264 -1.14 12.78 -5.61
C LEU A 264 -1.33 14.27 -5.26
N ASP A 265 -1.57 15.13 -6.24
CA ASP A 265 -1.79 16.57 -6.04
C ASP A 265 -0.65 17.30 -5.30
N MET A 266 0.59 16.95 -5.67
CA MET A 266 1.84 17.56 -5.16
C MET A 266 1.89 17.58 -3.62
N PRO A 267 2.03 16.42 -2.97
CA PRO A 267 1.99 16.32 -1.51
C PRO A 267 3.04 17.23 -0.86
N ARG A 268 2.67 17.83 0.27
CA ARG A 268 3.52 18.77 1.02
C ARG A 268 4.81 18.12 1.50
N VAL A 269 4.76 16.82 1.81
CA VAL A 269 5.91 16.04 2.26
C VAL A 269 6.03 14.76 1.43
N VAL A 270 7.25 14.46 1.00
CA VAL A 270 7.63 13.17 0.42
C VAL A 270 8.67 12.50 1.30
N VAL A 271 8.46 11.22 1.57
CA VAL A 271 9.37 10.39 2.35
C VAL A 271 9.79 9.22 1.47
N PRO A 272 11.04 9.18 0.99
CA PRO A 272 11.56 8.03 0.27
C PRO A 272 11.68 6.83 1.20
N VAL A 273 11.20 5.67 0.74
CA VAL A 273 11.29 4.39 1.45
C VAL A 273 11.85 3.30 0.54
N HIS A 274 12.06 2.09 1.06
CA HIS A 274 12.52 0.94 0.27
C HIS A 274 13.84 1.26 -0.46
N TRP A 275 14.76 1.92 0.23
CA TRP A 275 16.09 2.27 -0.29
C TRP A 275 17.22 1.69 0.56
N ASP A 276 16.87 1.20 1.75
CA ASP A 276 17.76 0.59 2.71
C ASP A 276 18.05 -0.88 2.38
N SER A 277 18.98 -1.48 3.10
CA SER A 277 19.23 -2.93 3.07
C SER A 277 18.04 -3.68 3.65
N PHE A 278 17.60 -4.75 2.99
CA PHE A 278 16.49 -5.58 3.48
C PHE A 278 16.97 -6.72 4.40
N GLU A 279 18.29 -6.91 4.49
CA GLU A 279 18.92 -8.05 5.13
C GLU A 279 19.68 -7.62 6.40
N GLY A 280 20.12 -6.35 6.46
CA GLY A 280 20.83 -5.80 7.61
C GLY A 280 19.90 -5.34 8.73
N ALA A 281 20.35 -5.48 9.98
CA ALA A 281 19.62 -5.02 11.16
C ALA A 281 19.21 -3.53 11.09
N LEU A 282 18.17 -3.16 11.86
CA LEU A 282 17.67 -1.78 11.99
C LEU A 282 18.63 -0.89 12.80
N GLN A 283 19.83 -0.67 12.27
CA GLN A 283 20.88 0.15 12.85
C GLN A 283 20.94 1.52 12.15
N ASN A 284 20.92 2.59 12.93
CA ASN A 284 21.09 3.95 12.43
C ASN A 284 22.59 4.34 12.33
N PRO A 285 22.99 5.14 11.33
CA PRO A 285 22.18 5.59 10.20
C PRO A 285 21.78 4.41 9.29
N PRO A 286 20.61 4.46 8.59
CA PRO A 286 20.15 3.35 7.78
C PRO A 286 21.17 2.92 6.74
N GLN A 287 21.37 1.61 6.64
CA GLN A 287 22.35 1.00 5.75
C GLN A 287 21.75 0.81 4.35
N ALA A 288 22.54 1.07 3.31
CA ALA A 288 22.17 0.89 1.92
C ALA A 288 23.43 0.66 1.07
N ASP A 289 23.31 -0.09 -0.03
CA ASP A 289 24.39 -0.22 -1.01
C ASP A 289 24.55 1.07 -1.85
N GLU A 290 25.59 1.12 -2.68
CA GLU A 290 25.86 2.29 -3.52
C GLU A 290 24.71 2.56 -4.51
N LYS A 291 24.17 1.50 -5.11
CA LYS A 291 23.08 1.59 -6.09
C LYS A 291 21.82 2.21 -5.48
N SER A 292 21.43 1.76 -4.29
CA SER A 292 20.22 2.23 -3.62
C SER A 292 20.40 3.66 -3.11
N ARG A 293 21.60 4.03 -2.62
CA ARG A 293 21.93 5.44 -2.32
C ARG A 293 21.83 6.35 -3.54
N LYS A 294 22.29 5.86 -4.70
CA LYS A 294 22.16 6.60 -5.97
C LYS A 294 20.69 6.75 -6.37
N SER A 295 19.90 5.68 -6.34
CA SER A 295 18.45 5.74 -6.64
C SER A 295 17.69 6.67 -5.69
N LEU A 296 18.05 6.68 -4.41
CA LEU A 296 17.54 7.64 -3.44
C LEU A 296 17.85 9.08 -3.87
N ALA A 297 19.13 9.39 -4.14
CA ALA A 297 19.55 10.72 -4.56
C ALA A 297 18.84 11.19 -5.84
N GLU A 298 18.67 10.30 -6.83
CA GLU A 298 17.95 10.57 -8.07
C GLU A 298 16.47 10.87 -7.83
N LEU A 299 15.80 10.10 -6.97
CA LEU A 299 14.41 10.38 -6.58
C LEU A 299 14.29 11.73 -5.87
N VAL A 300 15.18 12.04 -4.92
CA VAL A 300 15.18 13.34 -4.21
C VAL A 300 15.38 14.50 -5.20
N ALA A 301 16.32 14.37 -6.13
CA ALA A 301 16.55 15.39 -7.15
C ALA A 301 15.34 15.56 -8.08
N ALA A 302 14.67 14.47 -8.45
CA ALA A 302 13.45 14.51 -9.24
C ALA A 302 12.29 15.19 -8.50
N VAL A 303 12.08 14.89 -7.22
CA VAL A 303 11.05 15.54 -6.38
C VAL A 303 11.30 17.05 -6.34
N ARG A 304 12.52 17.49 -6.02
CA ARG A 304 12.88 18.92 -5.97
C ARG A 304 12.68 19.65 -7.29
N ARG A 305 12.86 18.95 -8.42
CA ARG A 305 12.64 19.52 -9.75
C ARG A 305 11.15 19.65 -10.09
N VAL A 306 10.34 18.65 -9.73
CA VAL A 306 8.91 18.59 -10.09
C VAL A 306 8.06 19.43 -9.15
N SER A 307 8.35 19.41 -7.86
CA SER A 307 7.63 20.13 -6.81
C SER A 307 8.63 20.76 -5.83
N PRO A 308 9.18 21.95 -6.14
CA PRO A 308 10.21 22.59 -5.32
C PRO A 308 9.78 22.89 -3.87
N GLU A 309 8.48 23.09 -3.65
CA GLU A 309 7.88 23.36 -2.33
C GLU A 309 7.65 22.09 -1.50
N THR A 310 7.68 20.90 -2.12
CA THR A 310 7.56 19.63 -1.41
C THR A 310 8.80 19.39 -0.56
N LYS A 311 8.60 19.24 0.75
CA LYS A 311 9.67 18.87 1.68
C LYS A 311 9.98 17.38 1.52
N VAL A 312 11.25 17.07 1.28
CA VAL A 312 11.74 15.68 1.33
C VAL A 312 12.27 15.38 2.74
N VAL A 313 11.78 14.31 3.36
CA VAL A 313 12.27 13.81 4.66
C VAL A 313 12.87 12.43 4.43
N ILE A 314 14.16 12.27 4.75
CA ILE A 314 14.82 10.96 4.76
C ILE A 314 14.64 10.38 6.17
N PRO A 315 13.93 9.26 6.34
CA PRO A 315 13.66 8.71 7.66
C PRO A 315 14.87 7.95 8.21
N ASP A 316 15.05 8.03 9.53
CA ASP A 316 15.89 7.09 10.29
C ASP A 316 15.01 5.96 10.83
N TYR A 317 15.59 4.78 11.06
CA TYR A 317 14.84 3.66 11.63
C TYR A 317 14.35 4.00 13.03
N LEU A 318 13.10 3.63 13.32
CA LEU A 318 12.48 3.69 14.65
C LEU A 318 12.39 5.10 15.27
N THR A 319 12.88 6.13 14.58
CA THR A 319 12.79 7.53 14.99
C THR A 319 11.35 8.01 14.82
N PRO A 320 10.72 8.58 15.87
CA PRO A 320 9.35 9.07 15.77
C PRO A 320 9.29 10.36 14.94
N HIS A 321 8.46 10.36 13.92
CA HIS A 321 8.12 11.53 13.11
C HIS A 321 6.69 11.98 13.37
N THR A 322 6.45 13.28 13.32
CA THR A 322 5.12 13.88 13.28
C THR A 322 5.00 14.74 12.02
N PHE A 323 3.86 14.65 11.36
CA PHE A 323 3.55 15.45 10.16
C PHE A 323 2.27 16.22 10.47
N GLY A 324 2.32 17.56 10.46
CA GLY A 324 1.24 18.41 10.99
C GLY A 324 1.20 19.83 10.48
#